data_AF-H8H333-F1
#
_entry.id   AF-H8H333-F1
#
_cell.length_a   1.000
_cell.length_b   1.000
_cell.length_c   1.000
_cell.angle_alpha   90.00
_cell.angle_beta   90.00
_cell.angle_gamma   90.00
#
_symmetry.space_group_name_H-M   'P 1'
#
loop_
_entity.id
_entity.type
_entity.pdbx_description
1 polymer ?
#
loop_
_entity_poly.entity_id
_entity_poly.type
_entity_poly.pdbx_seq_one_letter_code
_entity_poly.pdbx_strand_id
1 'polypeptide(L)' 'MDLNSWTPVDKARRWAVLVAGYLACFILLAVWLGLNWPWWLSLIAGIAGYFCTFYVVFTLLRSLFRR' A
#
# COMPACT_ATOMS: atom_id res chain seq x y z
N MET A 1 -18.62 2.89 14.98
CA MET A 1 -18.85 3.20 13.55
C MET A 1 -19.34 1.93 12.88
N ASP A 2 -20.48 1.99 12.19
CA ASP A 2 -21.01 0.83 11.47
C ASP A 2 -20.20 0.60 10.19
N LEU A 3 -19.38 -0.46 10.19
CA LEU A 3 -18.52 -0.87 9.07
C LEU A 3 -19.33 -1.32 7.84
N ASN A 4 -20.63 -1.58 8.00
CA ASN A 4 -21.51 -2.01 6.91
C ASN A 4 -22.03 -0.85 6.06
N SER A 5 -21.98 0.38 6.57
CA SER A 5 -22.43 1.60 5.86
C SER A 5 -21.52 2.02 4.71
N TRP A 6 -20.31 1.45 4.59
CA TRP A 6 -19.32 1.91 3.62
C TRP A 6 -19.58 1.38 2.22
N THR A 7 -19.39 2.24 1.22
CA THR A 7 -19.48 1.82 -0.18
C THR A 7 -18.35 0.81 -0.50
N PRO A 8 -18.56 -0.10 -1.48
CA PRO A 8 -17.53 -1.04 -1.93
C PRO A 8 -16.19 -0.38 -2.28
N VAL A 9 -16.25 0.83 -2.86
CA VAL A 9 -15.07 1.61 -3.24
C VAL A 9 -14.34 2.16 -2.02
N ASP A 10 -15.07 2.61 -1.00
CA ASP A 10 -14.46 3.07 0.26
C ASP A 10 -13.74 1.94 0.99
N LYS A 11 -14.34 0.74 1.03
CA LYS A 11 -13.70 -0.45 1.59
C LYS A 11 -12.41 -0.79 0.82
N ALA A 12 -12.47 -0.88 -0.51
CA ALA A 12 -11.31 -1.17 -1.35
C ALA A 12 -10.16 -0.20 -1.11
N ARG A 13 -10.45 1.11 -1.07
CA ARG A 13 -9.45 2.15 -0.86
C ARG A 13 -8.80 2.04 0.52
N ARG A 14 -9.57 1.89 1.59
CA ARG A 14 -9.02 1.83 2.96
C ARG A 14 -8.14 0.60 3.16
N TRP A 15 -8.59 -0.56 2.67
CA TRP A 15 -7.77 -1.78 2.68
C TRP A 15 -6.51 -1.65 1.83
N ALA A 16 -6.60 -1.04 0.65
CA ALA A 16 -5.43 -0.78 -0.18
C ALA A 16 -4.42 0.15 0.51
N VAL A 17 -4.86 1.20 1.19
CA VAL A 17 -3.97 2.08 1.97
C VAL A 17 -3.28 1.31 3.10
N LEU A 18 -4.01 0.48 3.85
CA LEU A 18 -3.43 -0.31 4.94
C LEU A 18 -2.35 -1.28 4.43
N VAL A 19 -2.65 -2.03 3.38
CA VAL A 19 -1.71 -3.00 2.78
C VAL A 19 -0.51 -2.28 2.16
N ALA A 20 -0.75 -1.23 1.39
CA ALA A 20 0.32 -0.46 0.76
C ALA A 20 1.22 0.23 1.78
N GLY A 21 0.66 0.79 2.86
CA GLY A 21 1.43 1.42 3.92
C GLY A 21 2.33 0.42 4.65
N TYR A 22 1.79 -0.75 5.00
CA TYR A 22 2.58 -1.82 5.64
C TYR A 22 3.74 -2.29 4.75
N LEU A 23 3.45 -2.59 3.48
CA LEU A 23 4.48 -3.03 2.53
C LEU A 23 5.50 -1.93 2.22
N ALA A 24 5.10 -0.67 2.13
CA ALA A 24 6.01 0.45 1.94
C ALA A 24 7.01 0.59 3.09
N CYS A 25 6.54 0.46 4.35
CA CYS A 25 7.42 0.44 5.51
C CYS A 25 8.42 -0.72 5.44
N PHE A 26 7.95 -1.91 5.03
CA PHE A 26 8.82 -3.08 4.89
C PHE A 26 9.89 -2.88 3.80
N ILE A 27 9.50 -2.34 2.63
CA ILE A 27 10.42 -2.01 1.53
C ILE A 27 11.46 -0.99 1.99
N LEU A 28 11.02 0.07 2.68
CA LEU A 28 11.93 1.09 3.21
C LEU A 28 12.98 0.47 4.13
N LEU A 29 12.56 -0.36 5.10
CA LEU A 29 13.49 -1.03 6.02
C LEU A 29 14.40 -2.02 5.31
N ALA A 30 13.88 -2.78 4.34
CA ALA A 30 14.67 -3.72 3.55
C ALA A 30 15.76 -3.01 2.74
N VAL A 31 15.44 -1.86 2.14
CA VAL A 31 16.41 -1.06 1.37
C VAL A 31 17.40 -0.36 2.28
N TRP A 32 16.92 0.22 3.40
CA TRP A 32 17.76 0.92 4.35
C TRP A 32 18.78 -0.03 5.01
N LEU A 33 18.31 -1.15 5.55
CA LEU A 33 19.12 -2.06 6.37
C LEU A 33 19.79 -3.16 5.55
N GLY A 34 19.16 -3.62 4.46
CA GLY A 34 19.62 -4.77 3.69
C GLY A 34 20.59 -4.42 2.57
N LEU A 35 20.42 -3.27 1.91
CA LEU A 35 21.19 -2.92 0.72
C LEU A 35 22.38 -1.97 1.00
N ASN A 36 22.49 -1.41 2.22
CA ASN A 36 23.50 -0.39 2.58
C ASN A 36 23.53 0.79 1.58
N TRP A 37 22.38 1.10 0.98
CA TRP A 37 22.25 2.22 0.05
C TRP A 37 22.15 3.55 0.79
N PRO A 38 22.42 4.67 0.10
CA PRO A 38 22.12 6.00 0.62
C PRO A 38 20.69 6.11 1.18
N TRP A 39 20.55 6.73 2.34
CA TRP A 39 19.29 6.84 3.08
C TRP A 39 18.12 7.43 2.26
N TRP A 40 18.40 8.29 1.29
CA TRP A 40 17.38 8.90 0.44
C TRP A 40 16.79 7.89 -0.58
N LEU A 41 17.56 6.87 -0.99
CA LEU A 41 17.05 5.81 -1.88
C LEU A 41 16.01 4.94 -1.18
N SER A 42 16.17 4.66 0.11
CA SER A 42 15.15 3.96 0.90
C SER A 42 13.83 4.73 0.98
N LEU A 43 13.88 6.07 1.03
CA LEU A 43 12.66 6.89 0.98
C LEU A 43 11.99 6.80 -0.39
N ILE A 44 12.76 6.93 -1.48
CA ILE A 44 12.24 6.81 -2.85
C ILE A 44 11.63 5.42 -3.06
N ALA A 45 12.32 4.36 -2.62
CA ALA A 45 11.85 2.99 -2.74
C ALA A 45 10.57 2.74 -1.94
N GLY A 46 10.48 3.25 -0.71
CA GLY A 46 9.26 3.18 0.10
C GLY A 46 8.07 3.89 -0.56
N ILE A 47 8.29 5.11 -1.07
CA ILE A 47 7.25 5.89 -1.76
C ILE A 47 6.81 5.20 -3.05
N ALA A 48 7.76 4.75 -3.88
CA ALA A 48 7.46 4.03 -5.11
C ALA A 48 6.72 2.71 -4.81
N GLY A 49 7.19 1.95 -3.82
CA GLY A 49 6.56 0.73 -3.33
C GLY A 49 5.13 0.95 -2.84
N TYR A 50 4.86 2.05 -2.13
CA TYR A 50 3.52 2.44 -1.73
C TYR A 50 2.61 2.62 -2.94
N PHE A 51 3.00 3.45 -3.91
CA PHE A 51 2.16 3.72 -5.08
C PHE A 51 1.90 2.47 -5.91
N CYS A 52 2.95 1.70 -6.21
CA CYS A 52 2.82 0.43 -6.94
C CYS A 52 1.84 -0.52 -6.24
N THR A 53 2.04 -0.75 -4.94
CA THR A 53 1.19 -1.64 -4.15
C THR A 53 -0.23 -1.12 -4.04
N PHE A 54 -0.41 0.18 -3.80
CA PHE A 54 -1.72 0.80 -3.68
C PHE A 54 -2.54 0.60 -4.95
N TYR A 55 -1.99 0.90 -6.12
CA TYR A 55 -2.73 0.75 -7.38
C TYR A 55 -3.06 -0.70 -7.68
N VAL A 56 -2.13 -1.63 -7.44
CA VAL A 56 -2.37 -3.07 -7.63
C VAL A 56 -3.46 -3.57 -6.67
N VAL A 57 -3.33 -3.31 -5.37
CA VAL A 57 -4.29 -3.80 -4.37
C VAL A 57 -5.65 -3.12 -4.55
N PHE A 58 -5.68 -1.81 -4.82
CA PHE A 58 -6.92 -1.08 -5.04
C PHE A 58 -7.68 -1.61 -6.26
N THR A 59 -7.00 -1.85 -7.38
CA THR A 59 -7.64 -2.39 -8.59
C THR A 59 -8.19 -3.79 -8.36
N LEU A 60 -7.44 -4.66 -7.68
CA LEU A 60 -7.89 -6.00 -7.30
C LEU A 60 -9.10 -5.97 -6.36
N LEU A 61 -9.03 -5.20 -5.27
CA LEU A 61 -10.13 -5.09 -4.29
C LEU A 61 -11.37 -4.42 -4.89
N ARG A 62 -11.18 -3.43 -5.76
CA ARG A 62 -12.29 -2.80 -6.49
C ARG A 62 -12.97 -3.79 -7.43
N SER A 63 -12.23 -4.69 -8.06
CA SER A 63 -12.80 -5.76 -8.88
C SER A 63 -13.54 -6.79 -8.02
N LEU A 64 -12.99 -7.13 -6.85
CA LEU A 64 -13.58 -8.11 -5.93
C LEU A 64 -14.90 -7.60 -5.34
N PHE A 65 -14.93 -6.36 -4.84
CA PHE A 65 -16.12 -5.79 -4.20
C PHE A 65 -17.18 -5.26 -5.18
N ARG A 66 -16.90 -5.23 -6.49
CA ARG A 66 -17.91 -4.93 -7.51
C ARG A 66 -18.74 -6.15 -7.92
N ARG A 67 -18.26 -7.36 -7.64
CA ARG A 67 -19.00 -8.60 -7.81
C ARG A 67 -19.87 -8.84 -6.58
#